data_AF-A0A9E2I8I6-F1
#
_entry.id   AF-A0A9E2I8I6-F1
#
_cell.length_a   1.000
_cell.length_b   1.000
_cell.length_c   1.000
_cell.angle_alpha   90.00
_cell.angle_beta   90.00
_cell.angle_gamma   90.00
#
_symmetry.space_group_name_H-M   'P 1'
#
loop_
_entity.id
_entity.type
_entity.pdbx_description
1 polymer ?
#
loop_
_entity_poly.entity_id
_entity_poly.type
_entity_poly.pdbx_seq_one_letter_code
_entity_poly.pdbx_strand_id
1 'polypeptide(L)'
;MEQHLKTRPPKTPFSQEKQLELREKAIEKIKNLLLPDEGILKITMMGSSVKGTFGKYEEPGFRGSLYSDFDFIVFVSDDYVIPNWLLREPDGKPFPDDEMNLAYRNKKFIDNKYDAEVFFIRERNMNNPDVIKNGEFAGIPMSVGSDHPYIVVYSV
;
A
#
# COMPACT_ATOMS: atom_id res chain seq x y z
N MET A 1 -11.02 13.85 8.17
CA MET A 1 -10.31 12.66 8.70
C MET A 1 -11.32 11.53 8.86
N GLU A 2 -11.12 10.42 8.16
CA GLU A 2 -12.04 9.27 8.22
C GLU A 2 -12.18 8.72 9.64
N GLN A 3 -13.38 8.22 9.99
CA GLN A 3 -13.75 7.82 11.36
C GLN A 3 -12.83 6.73 11.94
N HIS A 4 -12.37 5.79 11.12
CA HIS A 4 -11.45 4.73 11.54
C HIS A 4 -10.04 5.25 11.91
N LEU A 5 -9.60 6.40 11.40
CA LEU A 5 -8.32 7.01 11.80
C LEU A 5 -8.40 7.70 13.16
N LYS A 6 -9.60 8.05 13.62
CA LYS A 6 -9.83 8.65 14.95
C LYS A 6 -9.58 7.67 16.10
N THR A 7 -9.66 6.37 15.83
CA THR A 7 -9.47 5.29 16.82
C THR A 7 -8.10 4.63 16.69
N ARG A 8 -7.17 5.22 15.94
CA ARG A 8 -5.82 4.68 15.77
C ARG A 8 -5.04 4.83 17.08
N PRO A 9 -4.53 3.74 17.69
CA PRO A 9 -3.71 3.84 18.89
C PRO A 9 -2.42 4.63 18.64
N PRO A 10 -1.81 5.20 19.70
CA PRO A 10 -0.49 5.79 19.60
C PRO A 10 0.52 4.81 19.00
N LYS A 11 1.49 5.34 18.26
CA LYS A 11 2.52 4.57 17.56
C LYS A 11 3.91 5.05 17.95
N THR A 12 4.77 4.13 18.34
CA THR A 12 6.20 4.35 18.55
C THR A 12 6.97 3.97 17.29
N PRO A 13 7.59 4.92 16.58
CA PRO A 13 8.42 4.63 15.41
C PRO A 13 9.63 3.75 15.79
N PHE A 14 10.06 2.88 14.87
CA PHE A 14 11.33 2.17 15.01
C PHE A 14 12.53 3.07 14.70
N SER A 15 13.73 2.60 15.05
CA SER A 15 14.98 3.24 14.60
C SER A 15 15.07 3.30 13.07
N GLN A 16 15.77 4.29 12.54
CA GLN A 16 15.91 4.49 11.10
C GLN A 16 16.51 3.26 10.40
N GLU A 17 17.55 2.64 10.99
CA GLU A 17 18.18 1.43 10.49
C GLU A 17 17.18 0.27 10.33
N LYS A 18 16.36 0.03 11.37
CA LYS A 18 15.34 -1.01 11.32
C LYS A 18 14.24 -0.70 10.30
N GLN A 19 13.84 0.57 10.17
CA GLN A 19 12.87 0.96 9.15
C GLN A 19 13.43 0.72 7.74
N LEU A 20 14.71 1.03 7.51
CA LEU A 20 15.40 0.78 6.24
C LEU A 20 15.45 -0.72 5.92
N GLU A 21 15.94 -1.55 6.85
CA GLU A 21 16.03 -3.01 6.70
C GLU A 21 14.67 -3.62 6.34
N LEU A 22 13.64 -3.27 7.10
CA LEU A 22 12.28 -3.76 6.89
C LEU A 22 11.70 -3.31 5.55
N ARG A 23 11.97 -2.07 5.15
CA ARG A 23 11.54 -1.53 3.86
C ARG A 23 12.19 -2.27 2.69
N GLU A 24 13.49 -2.50 2.74
CA GLU A 24 14.22 -3.23 1.70
C GLU A 24 13.72 -4.67 1.57
N LYS A 25 13.49 -5.35 2.71
CA LYS A 25 12.85 -6.68 2.72
C LYS A 25 11.46 -6.67 2.08
N ALA A 26 10.65 -5.67 2.37
CA ALA A 26 9.32 -5.53 1.79
C ALA A 26 9.37 -5.27 0.28
N ILE A 27 10.29 -4.42 -0.19
CA ILE A 27 10.54 -4.13 -1.60
C ILE A 27 10.96 -5.41 -2.36
N GLU A 28 11.93 -6.14 -1.85
CA GLU A 28 12.40 -7.35 -2.51
C GLU A 28 11.32 -8.45 -2.50
N LYS A 29 10.58 -8.58 -1.40
CA LYS A 29 9.47 -9.54 -1.34
C LYS A 29 8.36 -9.22 -2.33
N ILE A 30 7.93 -7.95 -2.46
CA ILE A 30 6.85 -7.61 -3.40
C ILE A 30 7.29 -7.83 -4.86
N LYS A 31 8.54 -7.50 -5.19
CA LYS A 31 9.12 -7.77 -6.51
C LYS A 31 9.12 -9.26 -6.82
N ASN A 32 9.59 -10.09 -5.89
CA ASN A 32 9.62 -11.55 -6.09
C ASN A 32 8.23 -12.19 -6.21
N LEU A 33 7.19 -11.55 -5.67
CA LEU A 33 5.82 -12.07 -5.73
C LEU A 33 5.04 -11.61 -6.97
N LEU A 34 5.40 -10.47 -7.54
CA LEU A 34 4.65 -9.85 -8.65
C LEU A 34 5.44 -9.77 -9.96
N LEU A 35 6.76 -9.95 -9.94
CA LEU A 35 7.62 -9.83 -11.12
C LEU A 35 8.40 -11.13 -11.40
N PRO A 36 8.71 -11.41 -12.68
CA PRO A 36 8.25 -10.67 -13.86
C PRO A 36 6.79 -11.00 -14.20
N ASP A 37 6.01 -9.99 -14.55
CA ASP A 37 4.64 -10.13 -15.05
C ASP A 37 4.33 -8.93 -15.96
N GLU A 38 3.94 -9.20 -17.20
CA GLU A 38 3.71 -8.17 -18.23
C GLU A 38 2.48 -7.31 -17.93
N GLY A 39 1.57 -7.78 -17.08
CA GLY A 39 0.42 -7.01 -16.63
C GLY A 39 0.77 -6.00 -15.53
N ILE A 40 1.99 -6.00 -14.98
CA ILE A 40 2.44 -5.01 -13.99
C ILE A 40 3.12 -3.83 -14.68
N LEU A 41 2.53 -2.65 -14.59
CA LEU A 41 3.04 -1.43 -15.22
C LEU A 41 3.96 -0.65 -14.28
N LYS A 42 3.60 -0.57 -13.00
CA LYS A 42 4.35 0.20 -11.99
C LYS A 42 4.03 -0.30 -10.59
N ILE A 43 5.03 -0.32 -9.72
CA ILE A 43 4.86 -0.55 -8.28
C ILE A 43 5.40 0.66 -7.53
N THR A 44 4.59 1.25 -6.67
CA THR A 44 5.04 2.28 -5.73
C THR A 44 4.81 1.82 -4.30
N MET A 45 5.73 2.21 -3.42
CA MET A 45 5.56 2.12 -1.98
C MET A 45 5.25 3.50 -1.43
N MET A 46 4.33 3.57 -0.46
CA MET A 46 3.95 4.82 0.20
C MET A 46 3.79 4.59 1.71
N GLY A 47 3.18 5.56 2.39
CA GLY A 47 2.75 5.39 3.77
C GLY A 47 3.88 5.47 4.78
N SER A 48 3.74 4.77 5.90
CA SER A 48 4.60 5.01 7.08
C SER A 48 6.05 4.55 6.91
N SER A 49 6.29 3.55 6.07
CA SER A 49 7.64 3.05 5.68
C SER A 49 8.44 4.05 4.85
N VAL A 50 7.75 4.95 4.13
CA VAL A 50 8.39 6.02 3.36
C VAL A 50 8.51 7.29 4.20
N LYS A 51 7.50 7.60 5.02
CA LYS A 51 7.45 8.82 5.84
C LYS A 51 8.34 8.77 7.10
N GLY A 52 9.07 7.68 7.34
CA GLY A 52 9.95 7.53 8.50
C GLY A 52 9.21 7.33 9.84
N THR A 53 7.95 6.93 9.79
CA THR A 53 7.09 6.74 10.98
C THR A 53 6.65 5.29 11.17
N PHE A 54 7.30 4.34 10.50
CA PHE A 54 6.96 2.93 10.62
C PHE A 54 7.32 2.42 12.01
N GLY A 55 6.41 1.70 12.66
CA GLY A 55 6.57 1.39 14.08
C GLY A 55 5.55 0.45 14.67
N LYS A 56 5.52 0.39 15.99
CA LYS A 56 4.61 -0.44 16.79
C LYS A 56 3.49 0.43 17.38
N TYR A 57 2.25 -0.02 17.25
CA TYR A 57 1.10 0.55 17.93
C TYR A 57 1.03 0.06 19.40
N GLU A 58 0.46 0.89 20.27
CA GLU A 58 0.01 0.44 21.59
C GLU A 58 -1.10 -0.62 21.46
N GLU A 59 -1.24 -1.49 22.46
CA GLU A 59 -2.30 -2.49 22.49
C GLU A 59 -3.69 -1.83 22.54
N PRO A 60 -4.70 -2.35 21.82
CA PRO A 60 -4.73 -3.65 21.12
C PRO A 60 -4.17 -3.63 19.68
N GLY A 61 -3.57 -2.52 19.25
CA GLY A 61 -3.12 -2.32 17.87
C GLY A 61 -4.19 -1.72 16.97
N PHE A 62 -3.86 -1.56 15.69
CA PHE A 62 -4.74 -0.96 14.69
C PHE A 62 -5.21 -2.03 13.70
N ARG A 63 -6.53 -2.20 13.53
CA ARG A 63 -7.14 -3.20 12.61
C ARG A 63 -6.58 -4.61 12.79
N GLY A 64 -6.40 -5.01 14.06
CA GLY A 64 -5.88 -6.33 14.44
C GLY A 64 -4.35 -6.47 14.37
N SER A 65 -3.61 -5.39 14.13
CA SER A 65 -2.15 -5.42 13.94
C SER A 65 -1.43 -4.51 14.92
N LEU A 66 -0.38 -5.04 15.56
CA LEU A 66 0.47 -4.29 16.48
C LEU A 66 1.53 -3.43 15.77
N TYR A 67 1.67 -3.56 14.46
CA TYR A 67 2.68 -2.85 13.67
C TYR A 67 2.04 -2.11 12.52
N SER A 68 2.70 -1.04 12.07
CA SER A 68 2.44 -0.45 10.76
C SER A 68 2.45 -1.52 9.66
N ASP A 69 1.58 -1.35 8.67
CA ASP A 69 1.59 -2.03 7.39
C ASP A 69 2.58 -1.39 6.40
N PHE A 70 3.00 -2.18 5.42
CA PHE A 70 3.63 -1.67 4.20
C PHE A 70 2.56 -1.39 3.15
N ASP A 71 2.47 -0.14 2.73
CA ASP A 71 1.48 0.31 1.74
C ASP A 71 2.09 0.28 0.33
N PHE A 72 1.52 -0.52 -0.56
CA PHE A 72 1.89 -0.60 -1.97
C PHE A 72 0.75 -0.19 -2.87
N ILE A 73 1.07 0.50 -3.97
CA ILE A 73 0.17 0.70 -5.09
C ILE A 73 0.77 0.01 -6.30
N VAL A 74 -0.02 -0.84 -6.92
CA VAL A 74 0.37 -1.62 -8.08
C VAL A 74 -0.52 -1.22 -9.23
N PHE A 75 0.09 -0.57 -10.22
CA PHE A 75 -0.56 -0.19 -11.46
C PHE A 75 -0.47 -1.36 -12.42
N VAL A 76 -1.61 -1.77 -12.96
CA VAL A 76 -1.74 -3.01 -13.73
C VAL A 76 -2.60 -2.82 -14.97
N SER A 77 -2.44 -3.70 -15.95
CA SER A 77 -3.34 -3.79 -17.10
C SER A 77 -4.79 -4.06 -16.65
N ASP A 78 -5.75 -3.70 -17.50
CA ASP A 78 -7.18 -3.84 -17.19
C ASP A 78 -7.61 -5.30 -16.96
N ASP A 79 -6.94 -6.25 -17.60
CA ASP A 79 -7.20 -7.69 -17.55
C ASP A 79 -6.37 -8.46 -16.52
N TYR A 80 -5.45 -7.79 -15.81
CA TYR A 80 -4.60 -8.42 -14.81
C TYR A 80 -5.40 -9.18 -13.75
N VAL A 81 -4.99 -10.42 -13.44
CA VAL A 81 -5.66 -11.24 -12.44
C VAL A 81 -4.96 -11.07 -11.10
N ILE A 82 -5.68 -10.58 -10.10
CA ILE A 82 -5.11 -10.37 -8.76
C ILE A 82 -4.73 -11.72 -8.15
N PRO A 83 -3.49 -11.86 -7.63
CA PRO A 83 -3.04 -13.12 -7.08
C PRO A 83 -3.75 -13.48 -5.76
N ASN A 84 -3.97 -14.77 -5.54
CA ASN A 84 -4.77 -15.29 -4.42
C ASN A 84 -4.06 -15.30 -3.05
N TRP A 85 -2.77 -14.97 -2.99
CA TRP A 85 -2.03 -14.83 -1.73
C TRP A 85 -2.43 -13.55 -0.96
N LEU A 86 -3.20 -12.68 -1.61
CA LEU A 86 -3.78 -11.46 -1.07
C LEU A 86 -5.25 -11.69 -0.72
N LEU A 87 -5.64 -11.28 0.48
CA LEU A 87 -7.04 -11.32 0.92
C LEU A 87 -7.67 -9.95 0.71
N ARG A 88 -8.88 -9.91 0.15
CA ARG A 88 -9.60 -8.66 -0.09
C ARG A 88 -9.92 -7.97 1.23
N GLU A 89 -9.70 -6.67 1.29
CA GLU A 89 -10.05 -5.88 2.47
C GLU A 89 -11.55 -5.59 2.49
N PRO A 90 -12.29 -5.99 3.56
CA PRO A 90 -13.74 -5.81 3.63
C PRO A 90 -14.23 -4.34 3.57
N ASP A 91 -13.41 -3.37 3.95
CA ASP A 91 -13.72 -1.94 4.04
C ASP A 91 -13.23 -1.13 2.82
N GLY A 92 -12.66 -1.77 1.78
CA GLY A 92 -12.54 -1.25 0.40
C GLY A 92 -12.09 0.21 0.23
N LYS A 93 -11.07 0.68 0.96
CA LYS A 93 -10.64 2.09 0.91
C LYS A 93 -9.60 2.34 -0.19
N PRO A 94 -9.42 3.57 -0.69
CA PRO A 94 -10.24 4.78 -0.54
C PRO A 94 -11.31 4.98 -1.61
N PHE A 95 -11.52 4.05 -2.56
CA PHE A 95 -12.55 4.22 -3.60
C PHE A 95 -13.80 3.42 -3.22
N PRO A 96 -14.97 4.06 -3.05
CA PRO A 96 -16.21 3.39 -2.65
C PRO A 96 -16.79 2.48 -3.75
N ASP A 97 -16.25 2.56 -4.96
CA ASP A 97 -16.57 1.65 -6.06
C ASP A 97 -15.48 0.57 -6.15
N ASP A 98 -15.93 -0.67 -5.97
CA ASP A 98 -15.12 -1.88 -6.04
C ASP A 98 -14.42 -2.07 -7.39
N GLU A 99 -14.94 -1.47 -8.47
CA GLU A 99 -14.30 -1.49 -9.79
C GLU A 99 -13.09 -0.55 -9.88
N MET A 100 -12.92 0.34 -8.90
CA MET A 100 -11.94 1.42 -8.91
C MET A 100 -10.73 1.15 -8.01
N ASN A 101 -10.93 0.55 -6.82
CA ASN A 101 -9.85 0.05 -5.98
C ASN A 101 -10.13 -1.38 -5.54
N LEU A 102 -9.19 -2.25 -5.81
CA LEU A 102 -9.16 -3.54 -5.15
C LEU A 102 -8.06 -3.47 -4.08
N ALA A 103 -8.45 -3.02 -2.88
CA ALA A 103 -7.59 -3.01 -1.72
C ALA A 103 -7.47 -4.44 -1.17
N TYR A 104 -6.24 -4.91 -1.01
CA TYR A 104 -5.95 -6.23 -0.45
C TYR A 104 -4.94 -6.16 0.68
N ARG A 105 -4.95 -7.19 1.51
CA ARG A 105 -4.03 -7.32 2.63
C ARG A 105 -3.39 -8.70 2.71
N ASN A 106 -2.18 -8.71 3.24
CA ASN A 106 -1.52 -9.90 3.77
C ASN A 106 -1.03 -9.60 5.19
N LYS A 107 -1.64 -10.26 6.19
CA LYS A 107 -1.35 -10.07 7.63
C LYS A 107 -0.01 -10.67 8.10
N LYS A 108 0.69 -11.36 7.22
CA LYS A 108 1.92 -12.11 7.52
C LYS A 108 2.95 -11.91 6.40
N PHE A 109 3.07 -10.68 5.94
CA PHE A 109 3.90 -10.34 4.78
C PHE A 109 5.39 -10.48 5.08
N ILE A 110 5.94 -9.80 6.09
CA ILE A 110 7.36 -9.95 6.48
C ILE A 110 7.47 -10.68 7.81
N ASP A 111 8.35 -11.68 7.86
CA ASP A 111 8.69 -12.48 9.05
C ASP A 111 7.45 -13.02 9.81
N ASN A 112 6.36 -13.29 9.09
CA ASN A 112 5.05 -13.67 9.63
C ASN A 112 4.48 -12.70 10.68
N LYS A 113 4.88 -11.43 10.62
CA LYS A 113 4.68 -10.45 11.68
C LYS A 113 4.15 -9.10 11.18
N TYR A 114 4.67 -8.63 10.06
CA TYR A 114 4.32 -7.32 9.50
C TYR A 114 3.36 -7.49 8.34
N ASP A 115 2.35 -6.62 8.32
CA ASP A 115 1.32 -6.62 7.30
C ASP A 115 1.78 -5.92 6.03
N ALA A 116 1.17 -6.26 4.90
CA ALA A 116 1.14 -5.42 3.72
C ALA A 116 -0.30 -5.12 3.32
N GLU A 117 -0.52 -3.89 2.86
CA GLU A 117 -1.72 -3.46 2.16
C GLU A 117 -1.33 -3.10 0.73
N VAL A 118 -2.04 -3.67 -0.24
CA VAL A 118 -1.74 -3.56 -1.67
C VAL A 118 -2.99 -3.07 -2.39
N PHE A 119 -2.88 -1.91 -3.04
CA PHE A 119 -3.94 -1.32 -3.86
C PHE A 119 -3.63 -1.57 -5.32
N PHE A 120 -4.53 -2.22 -6.05
CA PHE A 120 -4.39 -2.39 -7.50
C PHE A 120 -5.17 -1.32 -8.24
N ILE A 121 -4.48 -0.62 -9.14
CA ILE A 121 -5.05 0.43 -9.99
C ILE A 121 -4.94 -0.02 -11.44
N ARG A 122 -6.09 -0.15 -12.09
CA ARG A 122 -6.19 -0.54 -13.50
C ARG A 122 -5.72 0.59 -14.42
N GLU A 123 -5.15 0.24 -15.57
CA GLU A 123 -4.65 1.16 -16.57
C GLU A 123 -5.72 2.18 -17.03
N ARG A 124 -6.97 1.74 -17.27
CA ARG A 124 -8.09 2.63 -17.59
C ARG A 124 -8.30 3.75 -16.57
N ASN A 125 -7.97 3.48 -15.30
CA ASN A 125 -8.16 4.41 -14.19
C ASN A 125 -6.96 5.35 -14.03
N MET A 126 -5.78 5.02 -14.56
CA MET A 126 -4.59 5.86 -14.48
C MET A 126 -4.72 7.15 -15.28
N ASN A 127 -5.53 7.14 -16.34
CA ASN A 127 -5.76 8.28 -17.21
C ASN A 127 -7.07 9.03 -16.88
N ASN A 128 -7.82 8.58 -15.87
CA ASN A 128 -9.07 9.21 -15.49
C ASN A 128 -8.81 10.38 -14.51
N PRO A 129 -9.12 11.64 -14.90
CA PRO A 129 -8.81 12.81 -14.07
C PRO A 129 -9.47 12.79 -12.69
N ASP A 130 -10.70 12.25 -12.60
CA ASP A 130 -11.41 12.17 -11.33
C ASP A 130 -10.78 11.13 -10.40
N VAL A 131 -10.31 10.01 -10.95
CA VAL A 131 -9.58 8.99 -10.18
C VAL A 131 -8.26 9.55 -9.68
N ILE A 132 -7.49 10.20 -10.56
CA ILE A 132 -6.21 10.83 -10.17
C ILE A 132 -6.45 11.81 -9.03
N LYS A 133 -7.41 12.73 -9.20
CA LYS A 133 -7.74 13.74 -8.19
C LYS A 133 -8.16 13.10 -6.86
N ASN A 134 -9.02 12.08 -6.90
CA ASN A 134 -9.49 11.40 -5.70
C ASN A 134 -8.37 10.60 -5.01
N GLY A 135 -7.50 9.96 -5.79
CA GLY A 135 -6.32 9.27 -5.27
C GLY A 135 -5.36 10.23 -4.59
N GLU A 136 -5.00 11.33 -5.23
CA GLU A 136 -4.15 12.37 -4.64
C GLU A 136 -4.78 12.96 -3.38
N PHE A 137 -6.10 13.20 -3.38
CA PHE A 137 -6.83 13.65 -2.19
C PHE A 137 -6.76 12.61 -1.04
N ALA A 138 -6.77 11.32 -1.37
CA ALA A 138 -6.64 10.21 -0.42
C ALA A 138 -5.19 9.91 0.01
N GLY A 139 -4.20 10.62 -0.54
CA GLY A 139 -2.79 10.40 -0.22
C GLY A 139 -2.07 9.36 -1.08
N ILE A 140 -2.69 8.95 -2.19
CA ILE A 140 -2.15 8.01 -3.17
C ILE A 140 -1.42 8.80 -4.27
N PRO A 141 -0.11 8.57 -4.48
CA PRO A 141 0.68 9.24 -5.52
C PRO A 141 0.31 8.71 -6.92
N MET A 142 -0.71 9.32 -7.52
CA MET A 142 -1.26 8.95 -8.82
C MET A 142 -0.52 9.61 -9.99
N SER A 143 0.14 10.74 -9.73
CA SER A 143 0.79 11.56 -10.75
C SER A 143 2.28 11.76 -10.49
N VAL A 144 3.03 12.14 -11.53
CA VAL A 144 4.47 12.43 -11.45
C VAL A 144 4.76 13.60 -10.49
N GLY A 145 3.82 14.54 -10.37
CA GLY A 145 3.91 15.70 -9.49
C GLY A 145 3.23 15.54 -8.13
N SER A 146 2.98 14.31 -7.67
CA SER A 146 2.34 14.09 -6.36
C SER A 146 3.16 14.70 -5.22
N ASP A 147 2.49 15.42 -4.33
CA ASP A 147 3.09 15.98 -3.10
C ASP A 147 3.25 14.93 -1.98
N HIS A 148 2.70 13.72 -2.17
CA HIS A 148 2.78 12.66 -1.16
C HIS A 148 4.11 11.93 -1.26
N PRO A 149 4.84 11.69 -0.16
CA PRO A 149 6.08 10.91 -0.21
C PRO A 149 5.84 9.47 -0.70
N TYR A 150 6.60 9.08 -1.74
CA TYR A 150 6.56 7.73 -2.30
C TYR A 150 7.94 7.27 -2.78
N ILE A 151 8.08 5.96 -2.99
CA ILE A 151 9.24 5.33 -3.63
C ILE A 151 8.73 4.55 -4.83
N VAL A 152 9.33 4.75 -6.00
CA VAL A 152 9.11 3.87 -7.16
C VAL A 152 9.92 2.61 -6.95
N VAL A 153 9.22 1.48 -6.81
CA VAL A 153 9.81 0.15 -6.64
C VAL A 153 10.11 -0.49 -8.00
N TYR A 154 9.21 -0.28 -8.96
CA TYR A 154 9.30 -0.78 -10.33
C TYR A 154 8.49 0.13 -11.26
N SER A 155 8.96 0.32 -12.49
CA SER A 155 8.25 0.97 -13.59
C SER A 155 8.81 0.44 -14.90
N VAL A 156 7.93 0.17 -15.86
CA VAL A 156 8.32 0.04 -17.28
C VAL A 156 8.63 1.39 -17.90
#